data_AF-A0A255TES8-F1
#
_entry.id   AF-A0A255TES8-F1
#
_cell.length_a   1.000
_cell.length_b   1.000
_cell.length_c   1.000
_cell.angle_alpha   90.00
_cell.angle_beta   90.00
_cell.angle_gamma   90.00
#
_symmetry.space_group_name_H-M   'P 1'
#
loop_
_entity.id
_entity.type
_entity.pdbx_description
1 polymer ?
#
loop_
_entity_poly.entity_id
_entity_poly.type
_entity_poly.pdbx_seq_one_letter_code
_entity_poly.pdbx_strand_id
1 'polypeptide(L)'
;VYLVAFLNFSPLDFKKQFRTDVVLAEKDTKEQFSDKLRMIYLQLPLFKKEADECENQVERWIYLLKNMETLNRLPWAAQSAVFKKLESIADVGGMTRAERLQYDEALKKYRDTISVFEGVRMEGRMEGRMEGRMEGRMEGRMEGREEGLKEGAIANARKMKAYGLTLEMISDITGLTIDEVRGL
;
A
#
# COMPACT_ATOMS: atom_id res chain seq x y z
N VAL A 1 30.74 -0.15 10.27
CA VAL A 1 29.88 1.06 10.19
C VAL A 1 28.42 0.62 10.25
N TYR A 2 27.66 1.18 11.19
CA TYR A 2 26.23 0.91 11.34
C TYR A 2 25.46 2.20 11.05
N LEU A 3 24.52 2.12 10.11
CA LEU A 3 23.48 3.13 9.91
C LEU A 3 22.18 2.56 10.48
N VAL A 4 21.54 3.30 11.39
CA VAL A 4 20.17 3.01 11.81
C VAL A 4 19.32 4.23 11.48
N ALA A 5 18.43 4.08 10.51
CA ALA A 5 17.56 5.14 10.03
C ALA A 5 16.14 4.94 10.56
N PHE A 6 15.59 5.97 11.21
CA PHE A 6 14.19 6.01 11.63
C PHE A 6 13.38 6.73 10.57
N LEU A 7 12.40 6.04 9.98
CA LEU A 7 11.53 6.58 8.94
C LEU A 7 10.13 6.79 9.52
N ASN A 8 9.68 8.04 9.58
CA ASN A 8 8.31 8.36 10.00
C ASN A 8 7.26 8.12 8.89
N PHE A 9 7.68 7.54 7.77
CA PHE A 9 6.85 7.19 6.63
C PHE A 9 7.27 5.82 6.09
N SER A 10 6.51 5.28 5.14
CA SER A 10 6.82 4.00 4.50
C SER A 10 7.06 4.21 3.00
N PRO A 11 8.33 4.23 2.54
CA PRO A 11 8.68 4.38 1.12
C PRO A 11 7.97 3.33 0.25
N LEU A 12 7.57 3.68 -0.98
CA LEU A 12 6.79 2.80 -1.87
C LEU A 12 7.59 1.58 -2.30
N ASP A 13 8.86 1.80 -2.58
CA ASP A 13 9.91 0.92 -3.03
C ASP A 13 10.48 0.02 -1.92
N PHE A 14 10.04 0.21 -0.67
CA PHE A 14 10.42 -0.63 0.46
C PHE A 14 9.34 -1.68 0.74
N LYS A 15 9.76 -2.87 1.15
CA LYS A 15 8.84 -3.86 1.73
C LYS A 15 8.14 -3.26 2.95
N LYS A 16 6.84 -3.50 3.07
CA LYS A 16 6.00 -2.99 4.16
C LYS A 16 6.21 -3.80 5.44
N GLN A 17 7.39 -3.64 6.05
CA GLN A 17 7.77 -4.26 7.32
C GLN A 17 8.42 -3.24 8.26
N PHE A 18 8.29 -3.43 9.57
CA PHE A 18 8.81 -2.50 10.56
C PHE A 18 10.34 -2.33 10.48
N ARG A 19 11.09 -3.43 10.40
CA ARG A 19 12.55 -3.43 10.33
C ARG A 19 13.02 -4.03 9.01
N THR A 20 13.93 -3.34 8.33
CA THR A 20 14.60 -3.83 7.13
C THR A 20 16.11 -3.74 7.33
N ASP A 21 16.77 -4.89 7.32
CA ASP A 21 18.24 -4.97 7.30
C ASP A 21 18.71 -5.04 5.85
N VAL A 22 19.52 -4.07 5.43
CA VAL A 22 20.02 -3.90 4.07
C VAL A 22 21.53 -4.14 4.04
N VAL A 23 21.96 -4.88 3.03
CA VAL A 23 23.38 -5.06 2.69
C VAL A 23 23.64 -4.43 1.32
N LEU A 24 24.82 -3.84 1.17
CA LEU A 24 25.30 -3.46 -0.15
C LEU A 24 25.86 -4.69 -0.85
N ALA A 25 25.55 -4.83 -2.13
CA ALA A 25 26.02 -5.92 -2.97
C ALA A 25 26.60 -5.37 -4.28
N GLU A 26 27.62 -6.04 -4.81
CA GLU A 26 28.14 -5.78 -6.15
C GLU A 26 27.03 -6.06 -7.18
N LYS A 27 26.94 -5.24 -8.23
CA LYS A 27 25.76 -5.21 -9.11
C LYS A 27 25.65 -6.46 -9.97
N ASP A 28 26.75 -6.99 -10.45
CA ASP A 28 26.80 -8.10 -11.41
C ASP A 28 26.85 -9.44 -10.66
N THR A 29 27.75 -9.58 -9.68
CA THR A 29 27.90 -10.84 -8.93
C THR A 29 26.83 -11.04 -7.85
N LYS A 30 26.15 -9.96 -7.45
CA LYS A 30 25.24 -9.93 -6.28
C LYS A 30 25.90 -10.34 -4.97
N GLU A 31 27.23 -10.44 -4.94
CA GLU A 31 27.96 -10.76 -3.74
C GLU A 31 27.96 -9.56 -2.80
N GLN A 32 27.93 -9.85 -1.51
CA GLN A 32 27.91 -8.83 -0.49
C GLN A 32 29.20 -8.02 -0.54
N PHE A 33 29.05 -6.70 -0.71
CA PHE A 33 30.18 -5.77 -0.83
C PHE A 33 31.04 -5.71 0.44
N SER A 34 30.41 -5.73 1.62
CA SER A 34 31.12 -5.75 2.90
C SER A 34 30.26 -6.31 4.02
N ASP A 35 30.86 -7.10 4.92
CA ASP A 35 30.28 -7.59 6.17
C ASP A 35 30.37 -6.59 7.33
N LYS A 36 31.25 -5.58 7.21
CA LYS A 36 31.45 -4.52 8.19
C LYS A 36 30.47 -3.36 8.04
N LEU A 37 29.70 -3.31 6.96
CA LEU A 37 28.69 -2.28 6.70
C LEU A 37 27.29 -2.86 6.89
N ARG A 38 26.51 -2.24 7.78
CA ARG A 38 25.14 -2.64 8.08
C ARG A 38 24.24 -1.41 8.03
N MET A 39 23.16 -1.50 7.26
CA MET A 39 22.15 -0.44 7.16
C MET A 39 20.81 -1.00 7.63
N ILE A 40 20.23 -0.40 8.65
CA ILE A 40 18.96 -0.82 9.24
C ILE A 40 17.97 0.33 9.08
N TYR A 41 16.83 0.04 8.46
CA TYR A 41 15.74 1.00 8.31
C TYR A 41 14.56 0.56 9.18
N LEU A 42 14.09 1.47 10.04
CA LEU A 42 12.97 1.27 10.94
C LEU A 42 11.80 2.15 10.49
N GLN A 43 10.76 1.54 9.90
CA GLN A 43 9.55 2.21 9.43
C GLN A 43 8.54 2.37 10.57
N LEU A 44 8.56 3.51 11.24
CA LEU A 44 7.75 3.80 12.43
C LEU A 44 6.23 3.64 12.24
N PRO A 45 5.62 3.99 11.08
CA PRO A 45 4.19 3.75 10.86
C PRO A 45 3.78 2.27 10.92
N LEU A 46 4.74 1.35 10.76
CA LEU A 46 4.51 -0.10 10.80
C LEU A 46 4.77 -0.70 12.18
N PHE A 47 5.24 0.09 13.14
CA PHE A 47 5.29 -0.32 14.55
C PHE A 47 3.90 -0.19 15.15
N LYS A 48 3.25 -1.32 15.46
CA LYS A 48 1.84 -1.36 15.89
C LYS A 48 1.63 -1.65 17.37
N LYS A 49 2.69 -1.98 18.11
CA LYS A 49 2.59 -2.29 19.53
C LYS A 49 2.15 -1.06 20.31
N GLU A 50 1.27 -1.26 21.28
CA GLU A 50 0.92 -0.28 22.30
C GLU A 50 1.92 -0.29 23.47
N ALA A 51 1.80 0.69 24.36
CA ALA A 51 2.74 0.91 25.46
C ALA A 51 2.93 -0.30 26.39
N ASP A 52 1.87 -1.03 26.66
CA ASP A 52 1.80 -2.23 27.49
C ASP A 52 2.27 -3.50 26.76
N GLU A 53 2.20 -3.52 25.43
CA GLU A 53 2.70 -4.60 24.57
C GLU A 53 4.22 -4.51 24.32
N CYS A 54 4.88 -3.44 24.77
CA CYS A 54 6.31 -3.23 24.61
C CYS A 54 7.12 -4.03 25.66
N GLU A 55 7.68 -5.15 25.22
CA GLU A 55 8.35 -6.13 26.08
C GLU A 55 9.75 -5.68 26.51
N ASN A 56 10.43 -4.91 25.66
CA ASN A 56 11.82 -4.52 25.86
C ASN A 56 12.06 -3.01 25.73
N GLN A 57 13.24 -2.57 26.18
CA GLN A 57 13.60 -1.15 26.21
C GLN A 57 13.66 -0.52 24.81
N VAL A 58 14.07 -1.28 23.79
CA VAL A 58 14.13 -0.79 22.41
C VAL A 58 12.72 -0.50 21.91
N GLU A 59 11.77 -1.42 22.09
CA GLU A 59 10.37 -1.22 21.70
C GLU A 59 9.74 -0.02 22.40
N ARG A 60 10.03 0.17 23.70
CA ARG A 60 9.59 1.35 24.45
C ARG A 60 10.16 2.64 23.84
N TRP A 61 11.44 2.66 23.48
CA TRP A 61 12.05 3.80 22.78
C TRP A 61 11.41 4.07 21.42
N ILE A 62 11.11 3.03 20.64
CA ILE A 62 10.42 3.18 19.36
C ILE A 62 9.01 3.73 19.55
N TYR A 63 8.26 3.20 20.52
CA TYR A 63 6.93 3.68 20.85
C TYR A 63 6.94 5.16 21.23
N LEU A 64 7.90 5.57 22.06
CA LEU A 64 8.04 6.97 22.45
C LEU A 64 8.39 7.85 21.25
N LEU A 65 9.40 7.48 20.45
CA LEU A 65 9.79 8.24 19.26
C LEU A 65 8.63 8.39 18.27
N LYS A 66 7.82 7.35 18.09
CA LYS A 66 6.62 7.36 17.25
C LYS A 66 5.52 8.29 17.81
N ASN A 67 5.37 8.36 19.13
CA ASN A 67 4.33 9.12 19.81
C ASN A 67 4.85 10.41 20.48
N MET A 68 5.95 10.98 19.99
CA MET A 68 6.57 12.19 20.58
C MET A 68 5.60 13.38 20.66
N GLU A 69 4.70 13.52 19.69
CA GLU A 69 3.71 14.62 19.68
C GLU A 69 2.65 14.50 20.80
N THR A 70 2.48 13.30 21.38
CA THR A 70 1.47 12.97 22.39
C THR A 70 2.09 12.48 23.71
N LEU A 71 3.33 12.88 23.99
CA LEU A 71 4.14 12.52 25.18
C LEU A 71 3.41 12.63 26.52
N ASN A 72 2.43 13.54 26.65
CA ASN A 72 1.69 13.81 27.89
C ASN A 72 0.90 12.63 28.47
N ARG A 73 0.89 11.45 27.82
CA ARG A 73 0.07 10.28 28.20
C ARG A 73 0.85 8.96 28.36
N LEU A 74 2.15 8.99 28.63
CA LEU A 74 2.94 7.76 28.80
C LEU A 74 3.04 7.31 30.27
N PRO A 75 2.45 6.16 30.68
CA PRO A 75 2.44 5.71 32.08
C PRO A 75 3.83 5.35 32.62
N TRP A 76 4.77 4.98 31.74
CA TRP A 76 6.11 4.48 32.09
C TRP A 76 7.24 5.49 31.82
N ALA A 77 6.99 6.53 31.00
CA ALA A 77 8.00 7.56 30.70
C ALA A 77 8.39 8.35 31.96
N ALA A 78 7.52 8.47 32.95
CA ALA A 78 7.81 9.17 34.20
C ALA A 78 8.92 8.52 35.06
N GLN A 79 9.34 7.28 34.78
CA GLN A 79 10.17 6.48 35.69
C GLN A 79 11.68 6.50 35.42
N SER A 80 12.14 6.91 34.23
CA SER A 80 13.59 6.98 33.94
C SER A 80 14.10 8.42 33.87
N ALA A 81 15.25 8.67 34.48
CA ALA A 81 15.89 10.00 34.51
C ALA A 81 16.17 10.55 33.09
N VAL A 82 16.38 9.67 32.11
CA VAL A 82 16.56 10.04 30.70
C VAL A 82 15.27 10.64 30.12
N PHE A 83 14.10 10.14 30.53
CA PHE A 83 12.82 10.65 30.07
C PHE A 83 12.47 12.00 30.68
N LYS A 84 12.76 12.22 31.97
CA LYS A 84 12.62 13.57 32.57
C LYS A 84 13.50 14.60 31.85
N LYS A 85 14.70 14.19 31.44
CA LYS A 85 15.59 15.06 30.66
C LYS A 85 15.03 15.34 29.27
N LEU A 86 14.52 14.32 28.58
CA LEU A 86 13.85 14.47 27.29
C LEU A 86 12.60 15.35 27.38
N GLU A 87 11.76 15.15 28.38
CA GLU A 87 10.59 16.00 28.67
C GLU A 87 11.01 17.45 28.88
N SER A 88 12.05 17.72 29.68
CA SER A 88 12.57 19.08 29.87
C SER A 88 13.13 19.73 28.60
N ILE A 89 13.54 18.93 27.62
CA ILE A 89 14.04 19.41 26.32
C ILE A 89 12.86 19.57 25.33
N ALA A 90 11.90 18.65 25.37
CA ALA A 90 10.71 18.63 24.53
C ALA A 90 9.63 19.61 25.02
N ASP A 91 9.77 20.15 26.24
CA ASP A 91 8.91 21.19 26.79
C ASP A 91 9.11 22.50 26.02
N VAL A 92 8.34 22.62 24.92
CA VAL A 92 8.21 23.81 24.08
C VAL A 92 7.82 25.06 24.92
N GLY A 93 7.33 24.87 26.15
CA GLY A 93 7.07 25.94 27.13
C GLY A 93 8.33 26.68 27.59
N GLY A 94 9.50 26.05 27.55
CA GLY A 94 10.79 26.65 27.91
C GLY A 94 11.54 27.31 26.75
N MET A 95 11.03 27.22 25.52
CA MET A 95 11.70 27.78 24.35
C MET A 95 11.68 29.30 24.35
N THR A 96 12.81 29.90 23.98
CA THR A 96 12.84 31.34 23.66
C THR A 96 11.95 31.63 22.44
N ARG A 97 11.53 32.89 22.28
CA ARG A 97 10.71 33.30 21.13
C ARG A 97 11.36 32.98 19.78
N ALA A 98 12.70 33.04 19.69
CA ALA A 98 13.44 32.73 18.47
C ALA A 98 13.43 31.23 18.15
N GLU A 99 13.67 30.37 19.16
CA GLU A 99 13.59 28.91 19.01
C GLU A 99 12.18 28.47 18.65
N ARG A 100 11.17 29.09 19.26
CA ARG A 100 9.77 28.80 18.95
C ARG A 100 9.39 29.17 17.53
N LEU A 101 9.86 30.31 17.02
CA LEU A 101 9.65 30.70 15.62
C LEU A 101 10.28 29.71 14.64
N GLN A 102 11.52 29.26 14.91
CA GLN A 102 12.20 28.25 14.09
C GLN A 102 11.49 26.89 14.13
N TYR A 103 11.02 26.49 15.31
CA TYR A 103 10.24 25.28 15.49
C TYR A 103 8.92 25.34 14.71
N ASP A 104 8.18 26.43 14.81
CA ASP A 104 6.92 26.63 14.09
C ASP A 104 7.13 26.62 12.56
N GLU A 105 8.21 27.22 12.07
CA GLU A 105 8.56 27.19 10.64
C GLU A 105 8.92 25.78 10.17
N ALA A 106 9.71 25.03 10.95
CA ALA A 106 10.04 23.64 10.65
C ALA A 106 8.79 22.74 10.66
N LEU A 107 7.90 22.94 11.63
CA LEU A 107 6.64 22.23 11.74
C LEU A 107 5.71 22.55 10.56
N LYS A 108 5.66 23.81 10.12
CA LYS A 108 4.92 24.21 8.93
C LYS A 108 5.44 23.49 7.68
N LYS A 109 6.76 23.52 7.45
CA LYS A 109 7.38 22.80 6.31
C LYS A 109 7.08 21.30 6.34
N TYR A 110 7.12 20.70 7.52
CA TYR A 110 6.77 19.30 7.70
C TYR A 110 5.30 19.02 7.35
N ARG A 111 4.37 19.82 7.86
CA ARG A 111 2.94 19.70 7.54
C ARG A 111 2.64 19.90 6.06
N ASP A 112 3.23 20.91 5.43
CA ASP A 112 3.08 21.17 4.00
C ASP A 112 3.56 19.95 3.19
N THR A 113 4.69 19.35 3.59
CA THR A 113 5.23 18.13 2.96
C THR A 113 4.27 16.94 3.08
N ILE A 114 3.73 16.70 4.28
CA ILE A 114 2.74 15.63 4.51
C ILE A 114 1.50 15.85 3.64
N SER A 115 0.97 17.07 3.60
CA SER A 115 -0.22 17.38 2.78
C SER A 115 0.00 17.14 1.29
N VAL A 116 1.20 17.45 0.76
CA VAL A 116 1.54 17.13 -0.64
C VAL A 116 1.56 15.61 -0.86
N PHE A 117 2.21 14.84 0.01
CA PHE A 117 2.25 13.38 -0.13
C PHE A 117 0.86 12.73 -0.02
N GLU A 118 0.02 13.21 0.88
CA GLU A 118 -1.37 12.74 1.00
C GLU A 118 -2.20 13.08 -0.24
N GLY A 119 -2.01 14.28 -0.80
CA GLY A 119 -2.63 14.70 -2.06
C GLY A 119 -2.28 13.77 -3.21
N VAL A 120 -0.98 13.54 -3.44
CA VAL A 120 -0.50 12.63 -4.50
C VAL A 120 -1.03 11.20 -4.31
N ARG A 121 -1.07 10.70 -3.07
CA ARG A 121 -1.61 9.36 -2.77
C ARG A 121 -3.11 9.27 -3.05
N MET A 122 -3.86 10.32 -2.72
CA MET A 122 -5.30 10.38 -2.95
C MET A 122 -5.61 10.41 -4.45
N GLU A 123 -4.88 11.23 -5.20
CA GLU A 123 -4.99 11.37 -6.65
C GLU A 123 -4.71 10.03 -7.35
N GLY A 124 -3.56 9.39 -7.08
CA GLY A 124 -3.23 8.10 -7.68
C GLY A 124 -4.23 6.98 -7.34
N ARG A 125 -4.84 7.00 -6.14
CA ARG A 125 -5.93 6.06 -5.80
C ARG A 125 -7.20 6.36 -6.60
N MET A 126 -7.51 7.64 -6.82
CA MET A 126 -8.69 8.05 -7.57
C MET A 126 -8.56 7.66 -9.04
N GLU A 127 -7.41 7.95 -9.66
CA GLU A 127 -7.07 7.56 -11.03
C GLU A 127 -7.15 6.05 -11.21
N GLY A 128 -6.44 5.27 -10.39
CA GLY A 128 -6.46 3.80 -10.51
C GLY A 128 -7.85 3.17 -10.32
N ARG A 129 -8.71 3.78 -9.49
CA ARG A 129 -10.12 3.34 -9.37
C ARG A 129 -10.93 3.69 -10.61
N MET A 130 -10.68 4.86 -11.21
CA MET A 130 -11.39 5.30 -12.40
C MET A 130 -11.03 4.43 -13.61
N GLU A 131 -9.73 4.19 -13.82
CA GLU A 131 -9.21 3.32 -14.88
C GLU A 131 -9.74 1.90 -14.73
N GLY A 132 -9.56 1.26 -13.56
CA GLY A 132 -10.05 -0.10 -13.34
C GLY A 132 -11.56 -0.26 -13.51
N ARG A 133 -12.35 0.80 -13.23
CA ARG A 133 -13.79 0.79 -13.48
C ARG A 133 -14.12 0.92 -14.96
N MET A 134 -13.37 1.70 -15.73
CA MET A 134 -13.56 1.81 -17.17
C MET A 134 -13.18 0.53 -17.89
N GLU A 135 -12.02 -0.04 -17.56
CA GLU A 135 -11.54 -1.31 -18.14
C GLU A 135 -12.52 -2.44 -17.84
N GLY A 136 -12.85 -2.67 -16.56
CA GLY A 136 -13.78 -3.74 -16.19
C GLY A 136 -15.19 -3.57 -16.78
N ARG A 137 -15.64 -2.34 -17.05
CA ARG A 137 -16.90 -2.09 -17.74
C ARG A 137 -16.82 -2.39 -19.24
N MET A 138 -15.69 -2.11 -19.88
CA MET A 138 -15.49 -2.44 -21.29
C MET A 138 -15.39 -3.95 -21.49
N GLU A 139 -14.55 -4.63 -20.70
CA GLU A 139 -14.38 -6.08 -20.74
C GLU A 139 -15.71 -6.79 -20.49
N GLY A 140 -16.38 -6.49 -19.37
CA GLY A 140 -17.67 -7.13 -19.06
C GLY A 140 -18.78 -6.86 -20.09
N ARG A 141 -18.71 -5.73 -20.82
CA ARG A 141 -19.66 -5.46 -21.92
C ARG A 141 -19.32 -6.26 -23.18
N MET A 142 -18.04 -6.47 -23.47
CA MET A 142 -17.60 -7.28 -24.59
C MET A 142 -17.94 -8.74 -24.35
N GLU A 143 -17.55 -9.30 -23.20
CA GLU A 143 -17.84 -10.67 -22.81
C GLU A 143 -19.34 -10.95 -22.78
N GLY A 144 -20.13 -10.11 -22.09
CA GLY A 144 -21.58 -10.29 -22.03
C GLY A 144 -22.28 -10.18 -23.39
N ARG A 145 -21.70 -9.43 -24.35
CA ARG A 145 -22.23 -9.36 -25.72
C ARG A 145 -21.91 -10.64 -26.49
N GLU A 146 -20.69 -11.17 -26.38
CA GLU A 146 -20.30 -12.42 -27.02
C GLU A 146 -21.10 -13.61 -26.47
N GLU A 147 -21.23 -13.72 -25.13
CA GLU A 147 -22.04 -14.74 -24.48
C GLU A 147 -23.50 -14.64 -24.93
N GLY A 148 -24.09 -13.44 -24.90
CA GLY A 148 -25.48 -13.25 -25.33
C GLY A 148 -25.72 -13.59 -26.81
N LEU A 149 -24.76 -13.30 -27.70
CA LEU A 149 -24.85 -13.70 -29.10
C LEU A 149 -24.79 -15.22 -29.25
N LYS A 150 -23.90 -15.89 -28.51
CA LYS A 150 -23.75 -17.34 -28.53
C LYS A 150 -24.97 -18.06 -27.96
N GLU A 151 -25.51 -17.60 -26.84
CA GLU A 151 -26.74 -18.12 -26.25
C GLU A 151 -27.94 -17.93 -27.18
N GLY A 152 -28.04 -16.77 -27.83
CA GLY A 152 -29.07 -16.48 -28.84
C GLY A 152 -28.97 -17.42 -30.05
N ALA A 153 -27.76 -17.66 -30.56
CA ALA A 153 -27.51 -18.61 -31.65
C ALA A 153 -27.94 -20.03 -31.27
N ILE A 154 -27.59 -20.49 -30.06
CA ILE A 154 -27.99 -21.79 -29.52
C ILE A 154 -29.51 -21.91 -29.38
N ALA A 155 -30.17 -20.89 -28.82
CA ALA A 155 -31.62 -20.88 -28.66
C ALA A 155 -32.36 -20.95 -30.00
N ASN A 156 -31.85 -20.23 -31.01
CA ASN A 156 -32.39 -20.27 -32.37
C ASN A 156 -32.15 -21.63 -33.04
N ALA A 157 -30.95 -22.20 -32.93
CA ALA A 157 -30.62 -23.51 -33.48
C ALA A 157 -31.53 -24.62 -32.93
N ARG A 158 -31.81 -24.63 -31.61
CA ARG A 158 -32.77 -25.57 -31.00
C ARG A 158 -34.16 -25.47 -31.59
N LYS A 159 -34.67 -24.25 -31.79
CA LYS A 159 -35.99 -24.03 -32.41
C LYS A 159 -35.98 -24.54 -33.86
N MET A 160 -34.97 -24.20 -34.65
CA MET A 160 -34.87 -24.64 -36.04
C MET A 160 -34.79 -26.16 -36.18
N LYS A 161 -34.07 -26.83 -35.27
CA LYS A 161 -34.02 -28.30 -35.20
C LYS A 161 -35.39 -28.90 -34.92
N ALA A 162 -36.18 -28.29 -34.02
CA ALA A 162 -37.55 -28.71 -33.73
C ALA A 162 -38.51 -28.52 -34.93
N TYR A 163 -38.24 -27.53 -35.81
CA TYR A 163 -38.96 -27.33 -37.07
C TYR A 163 -38.49 -28.24 -38.23
N GLY A 164 -37.48 -29.10 -38.00
CA GLY A 164 -37.02 -30.09 -38.98
C GLY A 164 -36.07 -29.55 -40.06
N LEU A 165 -35.41 -28.42 -39.82
CA LEU A 165 -34.37 -27.92 -40.73
C LEU A 165 -33.14 -28.86 -40.71
N THR A 166 -32.40 -28.93 -41.84
CA THR A 166 -31.18 -29.75 -41.92
C THR A 166 -30.03 -29.14 -41.12
N LEU A 167 -29.10 -29.97 -40.67
CA LEU A 167 -27.97 -29.54 -39.86
C LEU A 167 -27.07 -28.54 -40.60
N GLU A 168 -26.89 -28.69 -41.92
CA GLU A 168 -26.11 -27.74 -42.72
C GLU A 168 -26.80 -26.37 -42.73
N MET A 169 -28.12 -26.33 -42.92
CA MET A 169 -28.88 -25.08 -43.01
C MET A 169 -28.95 -24.35 -41.67
N ILE A 170 -29.01 -25.08 -40.54
CA ILE A 170 -28.95 -24.49 -39.19
C ILE A 170 -27.54 -23.95 -38.90
N SER A 171 -26.49 -24.67 -39.31
CA SER A 171 -25.10 -24.24 -39.16
C SER A 171 -24.85 -22.92 -39.92
N ASP A 172 -25.28 -22.83 -41.17
CA ASP A 172 -25.16 -21.61 -41.99
C ASP A 172 -25.92 -20.41 -41.40
N ILE A 173 -27.13 -20.61 -40.88
CA ILE A 173 -27.96 -19.51 -40.36
C ILE A 173 -27.48 -19.01 -38.99
N THR A 174 -27.03 -19.93 -38.12
CA THR A 174 -26.70 -19.59 -36.72
C THR A 174 -25.21 -19.34 -36.49
N GLY A 175 -24.36 -19.69 -37.46
CA GLY A 175 -22.90 -19.58 -37.34
C GLY A 175 -22.28 -20.60 -36.38
N LEU A 176 -23.07 -21.52 -35.84
CA LEU A 176 -22.59 -22.64 -35.02
C LEU A 176 -22.02 -23.73 -35.93
N THR A 177 -21.04 -24.47 -35.43
CA THR A 177 -20.50 -25.63 -36.15
C THR A 177 -21.53 -26.77 -36.23
N ILE A 178 -21.42 -27.62 -37.25
CA ILE A 178 -22.34 -28.76 -37.43
C ILE A 178 -22.32 -29.68 -36.19
N ASP A 179 -21.17 -29.87 -35.56
CA ASP A 179 -21.04 -30.69 -34.35
C ASP A 179 -21.71 -30.04 -33.13
N GLU A 180 -21.60 -28.72 -32.96
CA GLU A 180 -22.36 -27.98 -31.94
C GLU A 180 -23.86 -28.15 -32.16
N VAL A 181 -24.36 -27.95 -33.39
CA VAL A 181 -25.79 -28.10 -33.71
C VAL A 181 -26.27 -29.55 -33.53
N ARG A 182 -25.43 -30.54 -33.87
CA ARG A 182 -25.73 -31.96 -33.65
C ARG A 182 -25.90 -32.27 -32.17
N GLY A 183 -25.08 -31.66 -31.30
CA GLY A 183 -25.11 -31.83 -29.85
C GLY A 183 -26.19 -31.06 -29.09
N LEU A 184 -26.90 -30.12 -29.73
CA LEU A 184 -28.01 -29.35 -29.15
C LEU A 184 -29.34 -30.12 -29.04
#